data_AF-A0A378C0Q2-F1
#
_entry.id   AF-A0A378C0Q2-F1
#
_cell.length_a   1.000
_cell.length_b   1.000
_cell.length_c   1.000
_cell.angle_alpha   90.00
_cell.angle_beta   90.00
_cell.angle_gamma   90.00
#
_symmetry.space_group_name_H-M   'P 1'
#
loop_
_entity.id
_entity.type
_entity.pdbx_description
1 polymer ?
#
loop_
_entity_poly.entity_id
_entity_poly.type
_entity_poly.pdbx_seq_one_letter_code
_entity_poly.pdbx_strand_id
1 'polypeptide(L)'
;MAGNLADFVLIDKDGAVKRGSEIDYNGAPGGYAADPTEVVNYVSKHDNQTLWDMISYKAAQEADLDTRVRMQAVSLATVMLGQGIAFDQQGSELLRSKSFTRDSYDSGDWFNRVDYSLQDNNYNVGMPRSSDDGSNYDIIARVKDAVATPGETELSR
;
A
#
# COMPACT_ATOMS: atom_id res chain seq x y z
N MET A 1 -8.35 -10.58 -6.13
CA MET A 1 -7.84 -11.83 -6.76
C MET A 1 -8.79 -12.43 -7.80
N ALA A 2 -10.08 -12.64 -7.52
CA ALA A 2 -11.04 -13.26 -8.45
C ALA A 2 -12.04 -12.25 -9.07
N GLY A 3 -11.55 -11.06 -9.47
CA GLY A 3 -12.36 -10.06 -10.19
C GLY A 3 -13.49 -9.46 -9.35
N ASN A 4 -13.40 -9.56 -8.02
CA ASN A 4 -14.41 -9.14 -7.04
C ASN A 4 -15.87 -9.49 -7.42
N LEU A 5 -16.04 -10.64 -8.07
CA LEU A 5 -17.30 -11.04 -8.67
C LEU A 5 -18.33 -11.44 -7.62
N ALA A 6 -19.57 -10.98 -7.79
CA ALA A 6 -20.68 -11.28 -6.90
C ALA A 6 -21.01 -12.78 -6.84
N ASP A 7 -20.86 -13.50 -7.96
CA ASP A 7 -21.23 -14.91 -8.10
C ASP A 7 -20.04 -15.88 -8.03
N PHE A 8 -18.80 -15.39 -7.85
CA PHE A 8 -17.65 -16.28 -7.67
C PHE A 8 -17.79 -17.10 -6.39
N VAL A 9 -17.69 -18.42 -6.49
CA VAL A 9 -17.84 -19.34 -5.36
C VAL A 9 -16.47 -19.64 -4.74
N LEU A 10 -16.36 -19.48 -3.43
CA LEU A 10 -15.17 -19.80 -2.64
C LEU A 10 -15.55 -20.57 -1.38
N ILE A 11 -14.55 -21.21 -0.78
CA ILE A 11 -14.64 -21.75 0.58
C ILE A 11 -14.09 -20.68 1.51
N ASP A 12 -14.90 -20.23 2.48
CA ASP A 12 -14.49 -19.20 3.44
C ASP A 12 -13.58 -19.75 4.55
N LYS A 13 -13.16 -18.87 5.46
CA LYS A 13 -12.25 -19.23 6.57
C LYS A 13 -12.81 -20.28 7.53
N ASP A 14 -14.14 -20.47 7.55
CA ASP A 14 -14.84 -21.42 8.42
C ASP A 14 -15.19 -22.72 7.66
N GLY A 15 -14.76 -22.84 6.40
CA GLY A 15 -15.01 -24.01 5.55
C GLY A 15 -16.36 -23.96 4.84
N ALA A 16 -17.12 -22.87 4.95
CA ALA A 16 -18.41 -22.75 4.29
C ALA A 16 -18.25 -22.34 2.82
N VAL A 17 -19.03 -22.97 1.94
CA VAL A 17 -19.12 -22.56 0.53
C VAL A 17 -19.97 -21.30 0.44
N LYS A 18 -19.41 -20.22 -0.11
CA LYS A 18 -20.08 -18.93 -0.26
C LYS A 18 -19.82 -18.32 -1.63
N ARG A 19 -20.76 -17.53 -2.11
CA ARG A 19 -20.55 -16.58 -3.22
C ARG A 19 -19.83 -15.33 -2.72
N GLY A 20 -19.15 -14.61 -3.61
CA GLY A 20 -18.51 -13.33 -3.28
C GLY A 20 -19.48 -12.33 -2.63
N SER A 21 -20.73 -12.30 -3.11
CA SER A 21 -21.80 -11.46 -2.57
C SER A 21 -22.28 -11.83 -1.15
N GLU A 22 -21.95 -13.03 -0.68
CA GLU A 22 -22.32 -13.54 0.65
C GLU A 22 -21.20 -13.34 1.69
N ILE A 23 -20.05 -12.82 1.26
CA ILE A 23 -18.97 -12.39 2.16
C ILE A 23 -19.34 -11.01 2.71
N ASP A 24 -19.49 -10.89 4.02
CA ASP A 24 -19.69 -9.57 4.65
C ASP A 24 -18.39 -8.77 4.67
N TYR A 25 -18.49 -7.52 4.24
CA TYR A 25 -17.43 -6.53 4.33
C TYR A 25 -18.02 -5.25 4.93
N ASN A 26 -18.05 -5.17 6.27
CA ASN A 26 -18.62 -4.05 7.02
C ASN A 26 -20.08 -3.74 6.64
N GLY A 27 -20.92 -4.77 6.48
CA GLY A 27 -22.33 -4.64 6.12
C GLY A 27 -22.61 -4.52 4.61
N ALA A 28 -21.56 -4.55 3.78
CA ALA A 28 -21.68 -4.59 2.32
C ALA A 28 -21.19 -5.94 1.75
N PRO A 29 -21.64 -6.33 0.55
CA PRO A 29 -21.13 -7.51 -0.14
C PRO A 29 -19.63 -7.37 -0.47
N GLY A 30 -18.83 -8.38 -0.12
CA GLY A 30 -17.40 -8.42 -0.40
C GLY A 30 -17.10 -8.49 -1.90
N GLY A 31 -17.85 -9.33 -2.63
CA GLY A 31 -17.91 -9.34 -4.09
C GLY A 31 -19.17 -8.65 -4.60
N TYR A 32 -19.02 -7.76 -5.58
CA TYR A 32 -20.12 -6.92 -6.10
C TYR A 32 -20.18 -6.86 -7.62
N ALA A 33 -19.11 -7.22 -8.33
CA ALA A 33 -19.02 -7.02 -9.77
C ALA A 33 -19.73 -8.14 -10.54
N ALA A 34 -20.30 -7.79 -11.69
CA ALA A 34 -20.81 -8.74 -12.66
C ALA A 34 -19.72 -9.20 -13.63
N ASP A 35 -18.77 -8.32 -13.94
CA ASP A 35 -17.65 -8.56 -14.84
C ASP A 35 -16.33 -8.07 -14.22
N PRO A 36 -15.20 -8.79 -14.37
CA PRO A 36 -13.92 -8.35 -13.78
C PRO A 36 -13.45 -6.98 -14.28
N THR A 37 -13.90 -6.51 -15.45
CA THR A 37 -13.56 -5.19 -15.99
C THR A 37 -14.21 -4.03 -15.22
N GLU A 38 -15.21 -4.31 -14.37
CA GLU A 38 -15.83 -3.33 -13.47
C GLU A 38 -14.98 -3.08 -12.21
N VAL A 39 -13.89 -3.82 -12.04
CA VAL A 39 -13.06 -3.80 -10.82
C VAL A 39 -11.68 -3.25 -11.11
N VAL A 40 -11.33 -2.21 -10.35
CA VAL A 40 -9.96 -1.67 -10.30
C VAL A 40 -9.33 -2.12 -8.98
N ASN A 41 -8.38 -3.05 -9.06
CA ASN A 41 -7.60 -3.52 -7.92
C ASN A 41 -6.44 -2.57 -7.66
N TYR A 42 -6.23 -2.18 -6.41
CA TYR A 42 -5.11 -1.34 -5.99
C TYR A 42 -4.75 -1.61 -4.53
N VAL A 43 -3.50 -1.33 -4.16
CA VAL A 43 -3.03 -1.34 -2.76
C VAL A 43 -2.54 0.03 -2.30
N SER A 44 -2.38 0.97 -3.24
CA SER A 44 -1.91 2.33 -3.02
C SER A 44 -2.47 3.26 -4.09
N LYS A 45 -2.55 4.56 -3.78
CA LYS A 45 -2.98 5.62 -4.71
C LYS A 45 -2.41 6.96 -4.22
N HIS A 46 -2.73 8.05 -4.93
CA HIS A 46 -2.23 9.38 -4.56
C HIS A 46 -2.75 9.85 -3.18
N ASP A 47 -4.01 9.60 -2.87
CA ASP A 47 -4.55 9.81 -1.53
C ASP A 47 -4.00 8.78 -0.55
N ASN A 48 -3.94 9.16 0.73
CA ASN A 48 -3.38 8.36 1.81
C ASN A 48 -1.85 8.20 1.69
N GLN A 49 -1.29 7.45 2.64
CA GLN A 49 0.12 7.10 2.66
C GLN A 49 0.48 6.19 1.47
N THR A 50 1.74 6.27 1.02
CA THR A 50 2.26 5.34 0.00
C THR A 50 2.30 3.91 0.54
N LEU A 51 2.47 2.93 -0.35
CA LEU A 51 2.61 1.53 0.06
C LEU A 51 3.80 1.33 1.03
N TRP A 52 4.94 1.96 0.75
CA TRP A 52 6.14 1.86 1.59
C TRP A 52 5.91 2.47 2.98
N ASP A 53 5.24 3.63 3.04
CA ASP A 53 4.90 4.28 4.31
C ASP A 53 3.94 3.40 5.11
N MET A 54 2.92 2.82 4.46
CA MET A 54 1.97 1.91 5.12
C MET A 54 2.60 0.62 5.63
N ILE A 55 3.54 0.03 4.89
CA ILE A 55 4.34 -1.10 5.37
C ILE A 55 5.15 -0.67 6.59
N SER A 56 5.72 0.54 6.56
CA SER A 56 6.47 1.08 7.70
C SER A 56 5.61 1.24 8.96
N TYR A 57 4.36 1.69 8.81
CA TYR A 57 3.37 1.77 9.89
C TYR A 57 2.95 0.42 10.47
N LYS A 58 2.81 -0.62 9.63
CA LYS A 58 2.06 -1.84 9.97
C LYS A 58 2.91 -3.09 10.13
N ALA A 59 4.08 -3.15 9.50
CA ALA A 59 4.97 -4.28 9.65
C ALA A 59 5.42 -4.42 11.11
N ALA A 60 5.67 -5.66 11.51
CA ALA A 60 6.24 -5.95 12.82
C ALA A 60 7.56 -5.18 13.02
N GLN A 61 7.84 -4.72 14.23
CA GLN A 61 8.99 -3.85 14.50
C GLN A 61 10.31 -4.54 14.17
N GLU A 62 10.37 -5.85 14.41
CA GLU A 62 11.50 -6.73 14.13
C GLU A 62 11.71 -7.07 12.64
N ALA A 63 10.75 -6.73 11.76
CA ALA A 63 10.90 -6.96 10.33
C ALA A 63 11.99 -6.03 9.76
N ASP A 64 13.04 -6.64 9.22
CA ASP A 64 14.17 -5.95 8.62
C ASP A 64 13.83 -5.32 7.25
N LEU A 65 14.81 -4.62 6.67
CA LEU A 65 14.66 -3.92 5.40
C LEU A 65 14.30 -4.89 4.26
N ASP A 66 15.01 -6.01 4.12
CA ASP A 66 14.74 -7.00 3.07
C ASP A 66 13.33 -7.57 3.18
N THR A 67 12.90 -7.87 4.41
CA THR A 67 11.55 -8.37 4.69
C THR A 67 10.49 -7.35 4.26
N ARG A 68 10.69 -6.05 4.55
CA ARG A 68 9.75 -4.99 4.14
C ARG A 68 9.72 -4.78 2.63
N VAL A 69 10.86 -4.87 1.94
CA VAL A 69 10.92 -4.87 0.47
C VAL A 69 10.11 -6.05 -0.10
N ARG A 70 10.21 -7.24 0.49
CA ARG A 70 9.37 -8.38 0.09
C ARG A 70 7.89 -8.17 0.39
N MET A 71 7.54 -7.52 1.50
CA MET A 71 6.14 -7.16 1.80
C MET A 71 5.57 -6.23 0.72
N GLN A 72 6.36 -5.28 0.21
CA GLN A 72 5.98 -4.43 -0.92
C GLN A 72 5.71 -5.27 -2.17
N ALA A 73 6.65 -6.15 -2.53
CA ALA A 73 6.52 -7.02 -3.69
C ALA A 73 5.27 -7.93 -3.60
N VAL A 74 5.02 -8.55 -2.44
CA VAL A 74 3.82 -9.39 -2.23
C VAL A 74 2.54 -8.56 -2.33
N SER A 75 2.53 -7.34 -1.78
CA SER A 75 1.36 -6.44 -1.87
C SER A 75 1.04 -6.09 -3.33
N LEU A 76 2.06 -5.69 -4.11
CA LEU A 76 1.90 -5.39 -5.53
C LEU A 76 1.51 -6.64 -6.34
N ALA A 77 2.07 -7.81 -6.01
CA ALA A 77 1.75 -9.06 -6.69
C ALA A 77 0.25 -9.41 -6.62
N THR A 78 -0.43 -9.10 -5.51
CA THR A 78 -1.89 -9.34 -5.41
C THR A 78 -2.70 -8.49 -6.40
N VAL A 79 -2.21 -7.30 -6.75
CA VAL A 79 -2.83 -6.43 -7.74
C VAL A 79 -2.48 -6.88 -9.14
N MET A 80 -1.19 -7.10 -9.41
CA MET A 80 -0.68 -7.39 -10.77
C MET A 80 -1.08 -8.77 -11.27
N LEU A 81 -1.24 -9.76 -10.38
CA LEU A 81 -1.59 -11.14 -10.74
C LEU A 81 -3.07 -11.46 -10.50
N GLY A 82 -3.83 -10.52 -9.92
CA GLY A 82 -5.26 -10.69 -9.68
C GLY A 82 -6.09 -10.47 -10.95
N GLN A 83 -7.24 -11.14 -11.06
CA GLN A 83 -8.25 -10.83 -12.08
C GLN A 83 -8.87 -9.44 -11.82
N GLY A 84 -9.10 -8.69 -12.89
CA GLY A 84 -9.60 -7.31 -12.90
C GLY A 84 -8.59 -6.34 -13.52
N ILE A 85 -8.87 -5.04 -13.44
CA ILE A 85 -7.94 -4.00 -13.91
C ILE A 85 -6.95 -3.69 -12.79
N ALA A 86 -5.66 -3.86 -13.06
CA ALA A 86 -4.59 -3.49 -12.12
C ALA A 86 -4.36 -1.97 -12.14
N PHE A 87 -4.27 -1.37 -10.96
CA PHE A 87 -3.88 0.02 -10.77
C PHE A 87 -2.71 0.10 -9.80
N ASP A 88 -1.71 0.91 -10.15
CA ASP A 88 -0.56 1.18 -9.29
C ASP A 88 -0.30 2.69 -9.17
N GLN A 89 0.14 3.10 -7.98
CA GLN A 89 0.62 4.44 -7.72
C GLN A 89 2.03 4.61 -8.30
N GLN A 90 2.29 5.70 -9.02
CA GLN A 90 3.62 6.05 -9.50
C GLN A 90 4.66 5.99 -8.37
N GLY A 91 5.73 5.21 -8.57
CA GLY A 91 6.83 5.05 -7.65
C GLY A 91 6.64 3.90 -6.64
N SER A 92 5.52 3.17 -6.64
CA SER A 92 5.40 1.95 -5.83
C SER A 92 6.49 0.93 -6.20
N GLU A 93 6.87 0.85 -7.46
CA GLU A 93 7.98 0.03 -7.96
C GLU A 93 9.34 0.49 -7.42
N LEU A 94 9.45 1.76 -6.99
CA LEU A 94 10.65 2.39 -6.44
C LEU A 94 10.57 2.60 -4.93
N LEU A 95 9.77 1.79 -4.22
CA LEU A 95 9.58 1.89 -2.77
C LEU A 95 9.22 3.31 -2.30
N ARG A 96 8.54 4.12 -3.15
CA ARG A 96 8.31 5.55 -2.91
C ARG A 96 7.69 5.82 -1.55
N SER A 97 8.24 6.80 -0.86
CA SER A 97 7.71 7.38 0.37
C SER A 97 7.25 8.82 0.14
N LYS A 98 6.27 9.27 0.93
CA LYS A 98 5.93 10.69 1.11
C LYS A 98 6.29 11.17 2.51
N SER A 99 7.25 10.48 3.15
CA SER A 99 7.58 10.63 4.56
C SER A 99 6.33 10.66 5.44
N PHE A 100 5.49 9.63 5.26
CA PHE A 100 4.26 9.39 6.03
C PHE A 100 3.12 10.38 5.79
N THR A 101 3.29 11.36 4.88
CA THR A 101 2.24 12.31 4.53
C THR A 101 1.03 11.59 3.94
N ARG A 102 -0.07 11.56 4.68
CA ARG A 102 -1.34 10.95 4.28
C ARG A 102 -2.08 11.75 3.22
N ASP A 103 -1.98 13.07 3.26
CA ASP A 103 -2.64 13.96 2.31
C ASP A 103 -1.63 14.97 1.76
N SER A 104 -1.01 14.62 0.64
CA SER A 104 0.13 15.36 0.10
C SER A 104 -0.21 16.35 -1.02
N TYR A 105 -1.51 16.66 -1.21
CA TYR A 105 -1.98 17.49 -2.32
C TYR A 105 -1.31 18.88 -2.40
N ASP A 106 -0.91 19.43 -1.24
CA ASP A 106 -0.28 20.75 -1.09
C ASP A 106 0.98 20.68 -0.20
N SER A 107 1.67 19.53 -0.23
CA SER A 107 2.94 19.33 0.50
C SER A 107 4.17 19.63 -0.36
N GLY A 108 3.96 20.17 -1.56
CA GLY A 108 5.01 20.56 -2.51
C GLY A 108 5.86 19.39 -3.01
N ASP A 109 6.89 19.73 -3.81
CA ASP A 109 7.79 18.73 -4.42
C ASP A 109 8.59 17.96 -3.36
N TRP A 110 8.93 18.60 -2.24
CA TRP A 110 9.73 18.00 -1.16
C TRP A 110 9.17 16.67 -0.68
N PHE A 111 7.88 16.62 -0.34
CA PHE A 111 7.23 15.40 0.13
C PHE A 111 6.71 14.51 -1.00
N ASN A 112 6.56 15.03 -2.22
CA ASN A 112 5.99 14.29 -3.35
C ASN A 112 7.02 13.71 -4.33
N ARG A 113 8.32 13.99 -4.14
CA ARG A 113 9.38 13.58 -5.05
C ARG A 113 9.34 12.07 -5.37
N VAL A 114 9.60 11.75 -6.63
CA VAL A 114 9.93 10.40 -7.12
C VAL A 114 11.34 10.48 -7.68
N ASP A 115 12.25 9.70 -7.12
CA ASP A 115 13.65 9.69 -7.55
C ASP A 115 13.92 8.55 -8.54
N TYR A 116 14.07 8.91 -9.81
CA TYR A 116 14.42 7.97 -10.87
C TYR A 116 15.92 7.68 -10.97
N SER A 117 16.76 8.34 -10.16
CA SER A 117 18.19 8.02 -10.06
C SER A 117 18.49 6.85 -9.12
N LEU A 118 17.45 6.34 -8.44
CA LEU A 118 17.52 5.22 -7.48
C LEU A 118 18.44 5.48 -6.28
N GLN A 119 18.73 6.75 -5.96
CA GLN A 119 19.64 7.07 -4.86
C GLN A 119 18.92 7.06 -3.51
N ASP A 120 17.65 7.46 -3.49
CA ASP A 120 16.78 7.37 -2.32
C ASP A 120 15.31 7.20 -2.71
N ASN A 121 14.44 6.93 -1.73
CA ASN A 121 13.00 6.75 -1.96
C ASN A 121 12.12 7.83 -1.32
N ASN A 122 12.72 8.94 -0.87
CA ASN A 122 12.09 10.07 -0.18
C ASN A 122 11.52 9.75 1.23
N TYR A 123 12.02 8.69 1.87
CA TYR A 123 11.62 8.28 3.22
C TYR A 123 12.32 9.11 4.31
N ASN A 124 11.57 9.45 5.36
CA ASN A 124 12.05 10.17 6.55
C ASN A 124 12.74 11.52 6.24
N VAL A 125 12.27 12.27 5.22
CA VAL A 125 12.75 13.62 4.85
C VAL A 125 12.10 14.77 5.65
N GLY A 126 11.36 14.43 6.71
CA GLY A 126 10.65 15.38 7.57
C GLY A 126 9.34 14.82 8.11
N MET A 127 8.78 15.47 9.12
CA MET A 127 7.44 15.14 9.60
C MET A 127 6.38 15.73 8.66
N PRO A 128 5.27 15.01 8.41
CA PRO A 128 4.16 15.53 7.60
C PRO A 128 3.48 16.73 8.29
N ARG A 129 2.69 17.51 7.55
CA ARG A 129 1.98 18.69 8.09
C ARG A 129 1.08 18.29 9.28
N SER A 130 1.10 19.09 10.33
CA SER A 130 0.38 18.78 11.57
C SER A 130 -1.14 18.78 11.41
N SER A 131 -1.67 19.57 10.47
CA SER A 131 -3.09 19.57 10.11
C SER A 131 -3.57 18.23 9.58
N ASP A 132 -2.68 17.49 8.91
CA ASP A 132 -3.04 16.29 8.16
C ASP A 132 -2.71 15.02 8.96
N ASP A 133 -1.57 15.03 9.68
CA ASP A 133 -1.02 13.85 10.36
C ASP A 133 -0.55 14.12 11.80
N GLY A 134 -0.85 15.27 12.40
CA GLY A 134 -0.41 15.60 13.76
C GLY A 134 -0.80 14.55 14.81
N SER A 135 -1.98 13.94 14.68
CA SER A 135 -2.43 12.85 15.55
C SER A 135 -1.63 11.55 15.40
N ASN A 136 -0.91 11.40 14.28
CA ASN A 136 -0.09 10.24 13.98
C ASN A 136 1.39 10.45 14.34
N TYR A 137 1.79 11.61 14.87
CA TYR A 137 3.20 11.89 15.13
C TYR A 137 3.85 10.88 16.09
N ASP A 138 3.15 10.45 17.13
CA ASP A 138 3.66 9.47 18.09
C ASP A 138 3.95 8.10 17.46
N ILE A 139 3.14 7.68 16.48
CA ILE A 139 3.39 6.43 15.76
C ILE A 139 4.48 6.63 14.70
N ILE A 140 4.48 7.75 13.96
CA ILE A 140 5.53 8.07 12.99
C ILE A 140 6.90 8.09 13.67
N ALA A 141 7.02 8.78 14.81
CA ALA A 141 8.26 8.85 15.58
C ALA A 141 8.78 7.48 16.03
N ARG A 142 7.88 6.51 16.27
CA ARG A 142 8.26 5.14 16.64
C ARG A 142 8.71 4.30 15.46
N VAL A 143 8.11 4.49 14.28
CA VAL A 143 8.36 3.61 13.11
C VAL A 143 9.37 4.15 12.12
N LYS A 144 9.53 5.48 12.03
CA LYS A 144 10.36 6.11 10.99
C LYS A 144 11.84 5.69 11.06
N ASP A 145 12.33 5.40 12.25
CA ASP A 145 13.71 4.98 12.51
C ASP A 145 13.80 3.47 12.84
N ALA A 146 12.70 2.71 12.72
CA ALA A 146 12.66 1.28 13.03
C ALA A 146 13.32 0.41 11.96
N VAL A 147 13.50 0.93 10.74
CA VAL A 147 14.19 0.26 9.65
C VAL A 147 15.11 1.24 8.92
N ALA A 148 16.19 0.72 8.34
CA ALA A 148 17.05 1.50 7.46
C ALA A 148 16.28 2.04 6.25
N THR A 149 16.68 3.21 5.78
CA THR A 149 16.12 3.81 4.56
C THR A 149 16.59 3.01 3.34
N PRO A 150 15.70 2.61 2.41
CA PRO A 150 16.10 1.96 1.17
C PRO A 150 17.07 2.84 0.38
N GLY A 151 18.16 2.24 -0.10
CA GLY A 151 19.09 2.87 -1.04
C GLY A 151 19.07 2.17 -2.40
N GLU A 152 20.05 2.49 -3.23
CA GLU A 152 20.19 1.94 -4.59
C GLU A 152 20.07 0.41 -4.65
N THR A 153 20.66 -0.30 -3.68
CA THR A 153 20.61 -1.77 -3.58
C THR A 153 19.20 -2.33 -3.47
N GLU A 154 18.28 -1.64 -2.79
CA GLU A 154 16.89 -2.07 -2.65
C GLU A 154 16.02 -1.59 -3.81
N LEU A 155 16.33 -0.39 -4.33
CA LEU A 155 15.57 0.28 -5.38
C LEU A 155 15.82 -0.29 -6.79
N SER A 156 16.93 -0.99 -6.99
CA SER A 156 17.29 -1.60 -8.28
C SER A 156 16.86 -3.07 -8.43
N ARG A 157 16.07 -3.62 -7.50
CA ARG A 157 15.71 -5.05 -7.46
C ARG A 157 14.49 -5.42 -8.28
#